data_AF-A0A3P6DK50-F1
#
_entry.id   AF-A0A3P6DK50-F1
#
_cell.length_a   1.000
_cell.length_b   1.000
_cell.length_c   1.000
_cell.angle_alpha   90.00
_cell.angle_beta   90.00
_cell.angle_gamma   90.00
#
_symmetry.space_group_name_H-M   'P 1'
#
loop_
_entity.id
_entity.type
_entity.pdbx_description
1 polymer ?
#
loop_
_entity_poly.entity_id
_entity_poly.type
_entity_poly.pdbx_seq_one_letter_code
_entity_poly.pdbx_strand_id
1 'polypeptide(L)' 'MVATIVLIQDATGNLHDQKGAVIHDTDADIAAAQAVDEAARPRTLADYNMQDQNYENRSAIRPPAIQRQDFELKP' A
#
# COMPACT_ATOMS: atom_id res chain seq x y z
N MET A 1 -13.33 2.93 21.48
CA MET A 1 -14.57 3.10 20.69
C MET A 1 -14.19 2.98 19.22
N VAL A 2 -14.71 1.98 18.50
CA VAL A 2 -14.50 1.86 17.06
C VAL A 2 -15.68 2.53 16.37
N ALA A 3 -15.41 3.53 15.54
CA ALA A 3 -16.43 4.15 14.69
C ALA A 3 -16.54 3.33 13.41
N THR A 4 -17.71 2.73 13.18
CA THR A 4 -18.03 2.04 11.94
C THR A 4 -18.35 3.08 10.87
N ILE A 5 -17.56 3.12 9.79
CA ILE A 5 -17.85 3.95 8.62
C ILE A 5 -18.79 3.14 7.72
N VAL A 6 -19.95 3.69 7.41
CA VAL A 6 -20.90 3.13 6.43
C VAL A 6 -20.76 3.90 5.13
N LEU A 7 -20.50 3.19 4.04
CA LEU A 7 -20.41 3.74 2.69
C LEU A 7 -21.61 3.25 1.86
N ILE A 8 -22.20 4.15 1.09
CA ILE A 8 -23.37 3.87 0.25
C ILE A 8 -22.95 4.05 -1.21
N GLN A 9 -23.18 3.03 -2.05
CA GLN A 9 -22.90 3.14 -3.49
C GLN A 9 -24.14 3.63 -4.24
N ASP A 10 -23.98 4.63 -5.10
CA ASP A 10 -25.04 5.12 -5.98
C ASP A 10 -25.17 4.29 -7.27
N ALA A 11 -26.19 4.58 -8.08
CA ALA A 11 -26.44 3.89 -9.35
C ALA A 11 -25.36 4.15 -10.42
N THR A 12 -24.53 5.16 -10.23
CA THR A 12 -23.40 5.52 -11.11
C THR A 12 -22.10 4.86 -10.64
N GLY A 13 -22.09 4.25 -9.45
CA GLY A 13 -20.96 3.54 -8.85
C GLY A 13 -20.16 4.37 -7.85
N ASN A 14 -20.56 5.62 -7.55
CA ASN A 14 -19.86 6.48 -6.60
C ASN A 14 -20.14 6.06 -5.15
N LEU A 15 -19.13 6.19 -4.29
CA LEU A 15 -19.26 5.92 -2.86
C LEU A 15 -19.54 7.21 -2.09
N HIS A 16 -20.62 7.23 -1.32
CA HIS A 16 -21.03 8.35 -0.49
C HIS A 16 -20.85 8.02 0.99
N ASP A 17 -20.47 9.02 1.79
CA ASP A 17 -20.50 8.93 3.25
C ASP A 17 -21.93 9.10 3.80
N GLN A 18 -22.09 8.97 5.12
CA GLN A 18 -23.39 9.13 5.80
C GLN A 18 -23.97 10.55 5.69
N LYS A 19 -23.16 11.55 5.31
CA LYS A 19 -23.57 12.94 5.11
C LYS A 19 -23.85 13.24 3.62
N GLY A 20 -23.70 12.25 2.75
CA GLY A 20 -23.90 12.38 1.31
C GLY A 20 -22.73 13.01 0.55
N ALA A 21 -21.55 13.12 1.17
CA ALA A 21 -20.35 13.58 0.48
C ALA A 21 -19.80 12.45 -0.39
N VAL A 22 -19.50 12.77 -1.65
CA VAL A 22 -18.84 11.85 -2.59
C VAL A 22 -17.40 11.63 -2.13
N ILE A 23 -17.04 10.38 -1.91
CA ILE A 23 -15.66 9.99 -1.67
C ILE A 23 -15.05 9.63 -3.01
N HIS A 24 -14.11 10.47 -3.42
CA HIS A 24 -13.29 10.26 -4.59
C HIS A 24 -12.34 9.09 -4.37
N ASP A 25 -12.41 8.08 -5.24
CA ASP A 25 -11.38 7.06 -5.32
C ASP A 25 -10.12 7.71 -5.91
N THR A 26 -9.17 8.01 -5.03
CA THR A 26 -7.93 8.69 -5.40
C THR A 26 -7.15 7.88 -6.43
N ASP A 27 -7.28 6.55 -6.45
CA ASP A 27 -6.60 5.70 -7.43
C ASP A 27 -7.24 5.82 -8.82
N ALA A 28 -8.56 5.97 -8.89
CA ALA A 28 -9.28 6.20 -10.15
C ALA A 28 -9.01 7.60 -10.72
N ASP A 29 -8.95 8.62 -9.85
CA ASP A 29 -8.68 10.00 -10.26
C ASP A 29 -7.23 10.22 -10.71
N ILE A 30 -6.27 9.48 -10.13
CA ILE A 30 -4.87 9.47 -10.59
C ILE A 30 -4.74 8.79 -11.96
N ALA A 31 -5.45 7.68 -12.19
CA ALA A 31 -5.43 6.96 -13.47
C ALA A 31 -6.00 7.78 -14.63
N ALA A 32 -7.01 8.63 -14.37
CA ALA A 32 -7.60 9.51 -15.39
C ALA A 32 -6.70 10.69 -15.80
N ALA A 33 -5.73 11.07 -14.96
CA ALA A 33 -4.94 12.29 -15.13
C ALA A 33 -3.57 12.11 -15.81
N GLN A 34 -3.08 10.87 -16.02
CA GLN A 34 -1.67 10.67 -16.36
C GLN A 34 -1.42 9.86 -17.63
N ALA A 35 -1.25 10.57 -18.75
CA ALA A 35 -0.28 10.17 -19.77
C ALA A 35 1.08 10.75 -19.35
N VAL A 36 1.70 10.17 -18.32
CA VAL A 36 3.01 10.58 -17.83
C VAL A 36 4.06 9.71 -18.50
N ASP A 37 5.10 10.35 -19.03
CA ASP A 37 6.32 9.68 -19.47
C ASP A 37 6.82 8.74 -18.35
N GLU A 38 6.92 7.44 -18.63
CA GLU A 38 7.25 6.40 -17.64
C GLU A 38 8.55 6.72 -16.89
N ALA A 39 9.48 7.44 -17.52
CA ALA A 39 10.73 7.90 -16.90
C ALA A 39 10.54 9.04 -15.88
N ALA A 40 9.47 9.83 -15.99
CA ALA A 40 9.13 10.94 -15.10
C ALA A 40 8.09 10.55 -14.02
N ARG A 41 7.56 9.33 -14.07
CA ARG A 41 6.60 8.83 -13.08
C ARG A 41 7.24 8.77 -11.68
N PRO A 42 6.62 9.37 -10.65
CA PRO A 42 7.11 9.20 -9.27
C PRO A 42 7.02 7.72 -8.89
N ARG A 43 8.16 7.14 -8.52
CA ARG A 43 8.23 5.74 -8.08
C ARG A 43 7.53 5.56 -6.74
N THR A 44 6.60 4.62 -6.70
CA THR A 44 5.95 4.14 -5.49
C THR A 44 6.90 3.23 -4.71
N LEU A 45 6.56 2.95 -3.44
CA LEU A 45 7.32 1.98 -2.64
C LEU A 45 7.35 0.58 -3.29
N ALA A 46 6.28 0.21 -3.99
CA ALA A 46 6.20 -1.06 -4.73
C ALA A 46 7.22 -1.11 -5.88
N ASP A 47 7.47 0.02 -6.55
CA ASP A 47 8.42 0.11 -7.67
C ASP A 47 9.88 -0.08 -7.23
N TYR A 48 10.21 0.19 -5.97
CA TYR A 48 11.53 -0.14 -5.42
C TYR A 48 11.66 -1.60 -5.01
N ASN A 49 10.54 -2.27 -4.74
CA ASN A 49 10.49 -3.66 -4.33
C ASN A 49 10.41 -4.61 -5.54
N MET A 50 11.32 -4.44 -6.50
CA MET A 50 11.41 -5.28 -7.70
C MET A 50 11.86 -6.69 -7.33
N GLN A 51 10.90 -7.58 -7.07
CA GLN A 51 11.18 -8.88 -6.49
C GLN A 51 12.05 -9.75 -7.39
N ASP A 52 11.79 -9.76 -8.69
CA ASP A 52 12.57 -10.58 -9.63
C ASP A 52 14.03 -10.13 -9.72
N GLN A 53 14.32 -8.84 -9.47
CA GLN A 53 15.68 -8.30 -9.49
C GLN A 53 16.38 -8.39 -8.13
N ASN A 54 15.66 -8.08 -7.05
CA ASN A 54 16.23 -7.99 -5.70
C ASN A 54 16.20 -9.34 -4.95
N TYR A 55 15.34 -10.26 -5.40
CA TYR A 55 15.09 -11.54 -4.74
C TYR A 55 15.24 -12.73 -5.69
N GLU A 56 15.99 -12.59 -6.79
CA GLU A 56 16.27 -13.74 -7.67
C GLU A 56 16.94 -14.89 -6.88
N ASN A 57 17.81 -14.55 -5.92
CA ASN A 57 18.44 -15.50 -5.01
C ASN A 57 18.05 -15.25 -3.55
N ARG A 58 16.78 -15.49 -3.20
CA ARG A 58 16.29 -15.39 -1.80
C ARG A 58 17.12 -16.23 -0.83
N SER A 59 17.63 -17.37 -1.28
CA SER A 59 18.45 -18.28 -0.48
C SER A 59 19.80 -17.67 -0.05
N ALA A 60 20.28 -16.63 -0.75
CA ALA A 60 21.48 -15.89 -0.35
C ALA A 60 21.21 -14.90 0.80
N ILE A 61 19.94 -14.54 1.07
CA ILE A 61 19.58 -13.65 2.17
C ILE A 61 19.66 -14.43 3.47
N ARG A 62 20.78 -14.27 4.19
CA ARG A 62 20.98 -14.87 5.51
C ARG A 62 20.65 -13.85 6.59
N PRO A 63 19.70 -14.15 7.50
CA PRO A 63 19.51 -13.32 8.68
C PRO A 63 20.81 -13.31 9.50
N PRO A 64 21.12 -12.19 10.18
CA PRO A 64 22.26 -12.14 11.07
C PRO A 64 22.10 -13.17 12.19
N ALA A 65 23.22 -13.65 12.74
CA ALA A 65 23.19 -14.50 13.91
C ALA A 65 22.61 -13.72 15.10
N ILE A 66 21.37 -14.03 15.47
CA ILE A 66 20.71 -13.42 16.63
C ILE A 66 21.36 -14.02 17.87
N GLN A 67 22.03 -13.19 18.68
CA GLN A 67 22.45 -13.58 20.02
C GLN A 67 21.19 -13.64 20.90
N ARG A 68 20.66 -14.85 21.10
CA ARG A 68 19.43 -15.09 21.87
C ARG A 68 19.55 -14.73 23.36
N GLN A 69 20.74 -14.33 23.81
CA GLN A 69 21.05 -13.95 25.19
C GLN A 69 20.54 -12.54 25.53
N ASP A 70 20.30 -11.67 24.54
CA ASP A 70 19.86 -10.28 24.77
C ASP A 70 18.34 -10.13 24.81
N PHE A 71 17.60 -11.17 24.43
CA PHE A 71 16.14 -11.19 24.38
C PHE A 71 15.56 -12.06 25.50
N GLU A 72 15.99 -11.82 26.73
CA GLU A 72 15.25 -12.31 27.89
C GLU A 72 13.94 -11.54 27.99
N LEU A 73 12.83 -12.20 27.65
CA LEU A 73 11.50 -11.75 28.06
C LEU A 73 11.46 -11.82 29.58
N LYS A 74 11.63 -10.66 30.23
CA LYS A 74 11.41 -10.54 31.67
C LYS A 74 9.97 -10.99 31.97
N PRO A 75 9.76 -11.83 32.99
CA PRO A 75 8.42 -12.27 33.39
C PRO A 75 7.56 -11.11 33.88
#